data_AF-A0ABD0N5S1-F1
#
_entry.id   AF-A0ABD0N5S1-F1
#
_cell.length_a   1.000
_cell.length_b   1.000
_cell.length_c   1.000
_cell.angle_alpha   90.00
_cell.angle_beta   90.00
_cell.angle_gamma   90.00
#
_symmetry.space_group_name_H-M   'P 1'
#
loop_
_entity.id
_entity.type
_entity.pdbx_description
1 polymer ?
#
loop_
_entity_poly.entity_id
_entity_poly.type
_entity_poly.pdbx_seq_one_letter_code
_entity_poly.pdbx_strand_id
1 'polypeptide(L)' 'SLPYEYKVVIAGNHELTFDKDFMSELIKQDYYRFPSVSKLRTEDFDDVQSLLTNCVYLQDSEVTIKGFRIYGTP' A
#
# COMPACT_ATOMS: atom_id res chain seq x y z
N SER A 1 -7.96 -11.11 14.93
CA SER A 1 -6.73 -10.30 15.08
C SER A 1 -5.98 -10.78 16.30
N LEU A 2 -4.66 -10.98 16.20
CA LEU A 2 -3.82 -11.25 17.37
C LEU A 2 -3.63 -9.95 18.19
N PRO A 3 -3.46 -10.04 19.53
CA PRO A 3 -3.43 -8.90 20.43
C PRO A 3 -2.01 -8.27 20.48
N TYR A 4 -1.48 -7.86 19.34
CA TYR A 4 -0.21 -7.14 19.28
C TYR A 4 -0.42 -5.64 19.44
N GLU A 5 0.37 -5.03 20.32
CA GLU A 5 0.36 -3.58 20.59
C GLU A 5 0.77 -2.76 19.37
N TYR A 6 1.72 -3.27 18.57
CA TYR A 6 2.17 -2.64 17.33
C TYR A 6 2.03 -3.63 16.17
N LYS A 7 1.53 -3.13 15.05
CA LYS A 7 1.52 -3.83 13.77
C LYS A 7 2.27 -2.95 12.79
N VAL A 8 3.36 -3.47 12.24
CA VAL A 8 4.13 -2.78 11.20
C VAL A 8 3.88 -3.52 9.90
N VAL A 9 3.53 -2.80 8.85
CA VAL A 9 3.13 -3.37 7.55
C VAL A 9 3.90 -2.66 6.44
N ILE A 10 4.28 -3.43 5.43
CA ILE A 10 4.73 -2.94 4.14
C ILE A 10 3.80 -3.52 3.07
N ALA A 11 3.70 -2.87 1.92
CA ALA A 11 3.05 -3.45 0.76
C ALA A 11 3.90 -4.57 0.16
N GLY A 12 3.29 -5.40 -0.67
CA GLY A 12 3.97 -6.32 -1.57
C GLY A 12 3.44 -6.19 -3.00
N ASN A 13 3.77 -7.17 -3.84
CA ASN A 13 3.43 -7.14 -5.26
C ASN A 13 1.93 -7.26 -5.57
N HIS A 14 1.08 -7.53 -4.58
CA HIS A 14 -0.38 -7.64 -4.73
C HIS A 14 -1.13 -6.36 -4.38
N GLU A 15 -0.48 -5.42 -3.68
CA GLU A 15 -1.04 -4.12 -3.31
C GLU A 15 -0.92 -3.12 -4.46
N LEU A 16 -1.46 -3.47 -5.65
CA LEU A 16 -1.31 -2.68 -6.89
C LEU A 16 -1.73 -1.22 -6.73
N THR A 17 -2.78 -0.95 -5.94
CA THR A 17 -3.30 0.40 -5.68
C THR A 17 -2.37 1.26 -4.82
N PHE A 18 -1.35 0.68 -4.20
CA PHE A 18 -0.35 1.41 -3.42
C PHE A 18 0.78 1.95 -4.31
N ASP A 19 0.96 1.40 -5.51
CA ASP A 19 1.91 1.88 -6.52
C ASP A 19 1.21 2.83 -7.49
N LYS A 20 1.38 4.13 -7.26
CA LYS A 20 0.75 5.19 -8.07
C LYS A 20 1.26 5.20 -9.51
N ASP A 21 2.53 4.88 -9.72
CA ASP A 21 3.13 4.87 -11.05
C ASP A 21 2.57 3.71 -11.86
N PHE A 22 2.54 2.50 -11.27
CA PHE A 22 1.92 1.33 -11.87
C PHE A 22 0.44 1.57 -12.21
N MET A 23 -0.34 2.14 -11.28
CA MET A 23 -1.75 2.46 -11.53
C MET A 23 -1.90 3.48 -12.68
N SER A 24 -1.02 4.49 -12.74
CA SER A 24 -1.07 5.49 -13.80
C SER A 24 -0.79 4.90 -15.19
N GLU A 25 0.09 3.90 -15.27
CA GLU A 25 0.40 3.19 -16.51
C GLU A 25 -0.68 2.16 -16.86
N LEU A 26 -1.23 1.45 -15.87
CA LEU A 26 -2.29 0.46 -16.05
C LEU A 26 -3.56 1.08 -16.64
N ILE A 27 -3.92 2.30 -16.21
CA ILE A 27 -5.09 3.02 -16.73
C ILE A 27 -4.90 3.44 -18.21
N LYS A 28 -3.65 3.61 -18.66
CA LYS A 28 -3.31 3.95 -20.05
C LYS A 28 -3.26 2.73 -20.97
N GLN A 29 -2.98 1.54 -20.44
CA GLN A 29 -2.81 0.30 -21.20
C GLN A 29 -4.09 -0.54 -21.26
N ASP A 30 -4.19 -1.42 -22.26
CA ASP A 30 -5.38 -2.25 -22.52
C ASP A 30 -5.86 -3.01 -21.26
N TYR A 31 -7.07 -2.67 -20.84
CA TYR A 31 -7.74 -2.88 -19.56
C TYR A 31 -7.89 -4.35 -19.08
N TYR A 32 -7.39 -5.33 -19.84
CA TYR A 32 -7.76 -6.74 -19.70
C TYR A 32 -6.92 -7.54 -18.69
N ARG A 33 -5.72 -7.06 -18.31
CA ARG A 33 -4.86 -7.81 -17.39
C ARG A 33 -5.39 -7.84 -15.96
N PHE A 34 -5.95 -6.73 -15.49
CA PHE A 34 -6.53 -6.58 -14.15
C PHE A 34 -7.88 -5.85 -14.22
N PRO A 35 -8.94 -6.49 -14.75
CA PRO A 35 -10.20 -5.83 -15.10
C PRO A 35 -10.96 -5.20 -13.92
N SER A 36 -10.69 -5.63 -12.68
CA SER A 36 -11.28 -5.01 -11.48
C SER A 36 -10.52 -3.75 -11.06
N VAL A 37 -9.20 -3.75 -11.19
CA VAL A 37 -8.32 -2.64 -10.78
C VAL A 37 -8.38 -1.53 -11.83
N SER A 38 -8.47 -1.89 -13.11
CA SER A 38 -8.56 -0.94 -14.22
C SER A 38 -9.87 -0.15 -14.27
N LYS A 39 -10.89 -0.55 -13.48
CA LYS A 39 -12.16 0.19 -13.33
C LYS A 39 -12.12 1.25 -12.24
N LEU A 40 -11.07 1.28 -11.41
CA LEU A 40 -10.95 2.25 -10.33
C LEU A 40 -10.67 3.64 -10.90
N ARG A 41 -11.33 4.65 -10.35
CA ARG A 41 -11.00 6.06 -10.57
C ARG A 41 -9.88 6.45 -9.62
N THR A 42 -9.12 7.49 -9.95
CA THR A 42 -8.03 8.00 -9.08
C THR A 42 -8.48 8.24 -7.65
N GLU A 43 -9.68 8.82 -7.47
CA GLU A 43 -10.31 9.06 -6.16
C GLU A 43 -10.47 7.79 -5.32
N ASP A 44 -10.62 6.62 -5.95
CA ASP A 44 -10.87 5.36 -5.25
C ASP A 44 -9.59 4.79 -4.60
N PHE A 45 -8.39 5.25 -5.00
CA PHE A 45 -7.11 4.72 -4.51
C PHE A 45 -6.03 5.75 -4.13
N ASP A 46 -6.25 7.05 -4.33
CA ASP A 46 -5.23 8.08 -4.09
C ASP A 46 -4.69 8.11 -2.65
N ASP A 47 -5.53 7.71 -1.69
CA ASP A 47 -5.21 7.64 -0.26
C ASP A 47 -5.51 6.26 0.35
N VAL A 48 -5.35 5.18 -0.43
CA VAL A 48 -5.63 3.80 0.05
C VAL A 48 -4.84 3.43 1.32
N GLN A 49 -3.66 4.03 1.52
CA GLN A 49 -2.84 3.83 2.71
C GLN A 49 -3.53 4.32 4.00
N SER A 50 -4.39 5.34 3.94
CA SER A 50 -5.09 5.84 5.13
C SER A 50 -6.15 4.88 5.67
N LEU A 51 -6.57 3.92 4.85
CA LEU A 51 -7.45 2.83 5.29
C LEU A 51 -6.76 1.90 6.30
N LEU A 52 -5.43 1.88 6.34
CA LEU A 52 -4.62 1.12 7.30
C LEU A 52 -4.58 1.78 8.70
N THR A 53 -5.75 2.02 9.28
CA THR A 53 -5.95 2.78 10.54
C THR A 53 -5.36 2.14 11.81
N ASN A 54 -4.96 0.87 11.74
CA ASN A 54 -4.53 0.09 12.92
C ASN A 54 -3.14 -0.54 12.74
N CYS A 55 -2.28 0.06 11.93
CA CYS A 55 -0.88 -0.29 11.83
C CYS A 55 -0.02 0.94 11.49
N VAL A 56 1.29 0.76 11.59
CA VAL A 56 2.27 1.67 11.00
C VAL A 56 2.62 1.10 9.63
N TYR A 57 2.21 1.80 8.58
CA TYR A 57 2.61 1.47 7.21
C TYR A 57 3.97 2.11 6.90
N LEU A 58 4.89 1.34 6.33
CA LEU A 58 6.20 1.81 5.89
C LEU A 58 6.36 1.63 4.38
N GLN A 59 6.91 2.64 3.73
CA GLN A 59 7.26 2.64 2.31
C GLN A 59 8.46 3.56 2.12
N ASP A 60 9.62 2.95 1.91
CA ASP A 60 10.94 3.62 1.92
C ASP A 60 11.11 4.55 3.13
N SER A 61 10.64 4.07 4.27
CA SER A 61 10.61 4.82 5.52
C SER A 61 10.91 3.94 6.73
N GLU A 62 11.33 4.56 7.83
CA GLU A 62 11.58 3.88 9.10
C GLU A 62 10.65 4.33 10.23
N VAL A 63 10.49 3.43 11.20
CA VAL A 63 9.90 3.74 12.51
C VAL A 63 10.79 3.19 13.62
N THR A 64 10.85 3.89 14.74
CA THR A 64 11.46 3.38 15.98
C THR A 64 10.37 2.97 16.96
N ILE A 65 10.31 1.68 17.31
CA ILE A 65 9.34 1.13 18.26
C ILE A 65 10.12 0.40 19.36
N LYS A 66 9.94 0.82 20.62
CA LYS A 66 10.61 0.23 21.79
C LYS A 66 12.14 0.08 21.62
N GLY A 67 12.78 1.05 20.97
CA GLY A 67 14.23 1.08 20.71
C GLY A 67 14.69 0.31 19.47
N PHE A 68 13.80 -0.43 18.80
CA PHE A 68 14.11 -1.10 17.53
C PHE A 68 13.83 -0.16 16.37
N ARG A 69 14.82 0.04 15.50
CA ARG A 69 14.66 0.72 14.21
C ARG A 69 14.23 -0.29 13.16
N ILE A 70 13.08 -0.04 12.54
CA ILE A 70 12.48 -0.91 11.54
C ILE A 70 12.34 -0.09 10.26
N TYR A 71 12.96 -0.53 9.17
CA TYR A 71 12.88 0.09 7.85
C TYR A 71 12.13 -0.84 6.90
N GLY A 72 11.24 -0.29 6.08
CA GLY A 72 10.44 -1.04 5.11
C GLY A 72 10.65 -0.54 3.68
N THR A 73 11.03 -1.45 2.78
CA THR A 73 11.20 -1.22 1.32
C THR A 73 10.26 -2.13 0.54
N PRO A 74 8.95 -1.81 0.50
CA PRO A 74 7.98 -2.57 -0.30
C PRO A 74 8.35 -2.62 -1.79
#